data_AF-A0A9X2JHP9-F1
#
_entry.id   AF-A0A9X2JHP9-F1
#
_cell.length_a   1.000
_cell.length_b   1.000
_cell.length_c   1.000
_cell.angle_alpha   90.00
_cell.angle_beta   90.00
_cell.angle_gamma   90.00
#
_symmetry.space_group_name_H-M   'P 1'
#
loop_
_entity.id
_entity.type
_entity.pdbx_description
1 polymer ?
#
loop_
_entity_poly.entity_id
_entity_poly.type
_entity_poly.pdbx_seq_one_letter_code
_entity_poly.pdbx_strand_id
1 'polypeptide(L)' 'MSHETRHAQLVAWLENQGHSQEEIEKILVKVADYDAKTVHESIFDSIEGGAFDIQQIIDDALGE' A
#
# COMPACT_ATOMS: atom_id res chain seq x y z
N MET A 1 0.30 3.26 18.74
CA MET A 1 1.56 3.10 18.00
C MET A 1 1.31 2.12 16.86
N SER A 2 0.63 2.53 15.77
CA SER A 2 0.21 1.52 14.77
C SER A 2 0.06 1.99 13.31
N HIS A 3 -0.16 3.27 12.99
CA HIS A 3 -0.41 3.66 11.60
C HIS A 3 0.85 4.10 10.84
N GLU A 4 1.70 4.93 11.46
CA GLU A 4 2.91 5.48 10.83
C GLU A 4 3.95 4.41 10.48
N THR A 5 4.05 3.35 11.29
CA THR A 5 5.01 2.24 11.06
C THR A 5 4.65 1.42 9.82
N ARG A 6 3.35 1.23 9.55
CA ARG A 6 2.88 0.45 8.40
C ARG A 6 3.12 1.15 7.07
N HIS A 7 2.92 2.48 7.04
CA HIS A 7 3.29 3.29 5.88
C HIS A 7 4.79 3.22 5.59
N ALA A 8 5.64 3.31 6.63
CA ALA A 8 7.08 3.21 6.46
C ALA A 8 7.52 1.83 5.94
N GLN A 9 6.87 0.75 6.40
CA GLN A 9 7.14 -0.60 5.89
C GLN A 9 6.73 -0.77 4.43
N LEU A 10 5.61 -0.18 4.00
CA LEU A 10 5.19 -0.20 2.60
C LEU A 10 6.18 0.50 1.70
N VAL A 11 6.62 1.70 2.10
CA VAL A 11 7.60 2.48 1.36
C VAL A 11 8.88 1.67 1.19
N ALA A 12 9.41 1.12 2.27
CA ALA A 12 10.62 0.30 2.22
C ALA A 12 10.45 -0.96 1.33
N TRP A 13 9.26 -1.58 1.35
CA TRP A 13 8.96 -2.72 0.48
C TRP A 13 8.92 -2.32 -0.99
N LEU A 14 8.25 -1.21 -1.33
CA LEU A 14 8.15 -0.69 -2.69
C LEU A 14 9.51 -0.20 -3.22
N GLU A 15 10.31 0.46 -2.39
CA GLU A 15 11.69 0.83 -2.72
C GLU A 15 12.54 -0.41 -3.02
N ASN A 16 12.37 -1.49 -2.25
CA ASN A 16 13.05 -2.76 -2.48
C ASN A 16 12.55 -3.49 -3.75
N GLN A 17 11.33 -3.24 -4.21
CA GLN A 17 10.84 -3.69 -5.52
C GLN A 17 11.41 -2.87 -6.69
N GLY A 18 12.09 -1.76 -6.42
CA GLY A 18 12.65 -0.88 -7.45
C GLY A 18 11.68 0.17 -7.98
N HIS A 19 10.55 0.40 -7.29
CA HIS A 19 9.65 1.49 -7.63
C HIS A 19 10.30 2.84 -7.32
N SER A 20 10.05 3.80 -8.21
CA SER A 20 10.48 5.19 -8.05
C SER A 20 9.66 5.88 -6.96
N GLN A 21 10.21 6.93 -6.36
CA GLN A 21 9.50 7.68 -5.31
C GLN A 21 8.13 8.21 -5.80
N GLU A 22 8.03 8.62 -7.07
CA GLU A 22 6.79 9.05 -7.71
C GLU A 22 5.74 7.93 -7.82
N GLU A 23 6.16 6.70 -8.07
CA GLU A 23 5.30 5.51 -8.12
C GLU A 23 4.81 5.16 -6.71
N ILE A 24 5.73 5.22 -5.75
CA ILE A 24 5.44 4.97 -4.33
C ILE A 24 4.40 5.96 -3.81
N GLU A 25 4.53 7.25 -4.13
CA GLU A 25 3.55 8.26 -3.73
C GLU A 25 2.17 7.98 -4.34
N LYS A 26 2.08 7.58 -5.61
CA LYS A 26 0.81 7.18 -6.23
C LYS A 26 0.18 5.99 -5.53
N ILE A 27 0.98 4.96 -5.24
CA ILE A 27 0.53 3.74 -4.56
C ILE A 27 0.06 4.09 -3.14
N LEU A 28 0.81 4.90 -2.39
CA LEU A 28 0.43 5.35 -1.05
C LEU A 28 -0.87 6.13 -1.04
N VAL A 29 -1.08 7.04 -1.99
CA VAL A 29 -2.34 7.79 -2.10
C VAL A 29 -3.51 6.85 -2.37
N LYS A 30 -3.31 5.87 -3.25
CA LYS A 30 -4.35 4.87 -3.55
C LYS A 30 -4.63 3.99 -2.32
N VAL A 31 -3.60 3.47 -1.68
CA VAL A 31 -3.72 2.66 -0.45
C VAL A 31 -4.41 3.45 0.67
N ALA A 32 -4.07 4.72 0.87
CA ALA A 32 -4.71 5.57 1.87
C ALA A 32 -6.19 5.86 1.55
N ASP A 33 -6.53 6.06 0.28
CA ASP A 33 -7.92 6.21 -0.17
C ASP A 33 -8.73 4.91 0.02
N TYR A 34 -8.13 3.75 -0.27
CA TYR A 34 -8.75 2.45 -0.03
C TYR A 34 -8.86 2.11 1.47
N ASP A 35 -7.87 2.44 2.31
CA ASP A 35 -7.91 2.29 3.77
C ASP A 35 -9.01 3.17 4.37
N ALA A 36 -9.11 4.44 3.94
CA ALA A 36 -10.17 5.35 4.37
C ALA A 36 -11.57 4.88 3.98
N LYS A 37 -11.72 4.18 2.85
CA LYS A 37 -12.98 3.56 2.41
C LYS A 37 -13.27 2.24 3.11
N THR A 38 -12.23 1.48 3.44
CA THR A 38 -12.34 0.18 4.13
C THR A 38 -12.19 0.40 5.62
N VAL A 39 -13.21 1.01 6.23
CA VAL A 39 -13.24 1.53 7.62
C VAL A 39 -12.90 0.49 8.73
N HIS A 40 -12.67 -0.78 8.43
CA HIS A 40 -12.56 -1.81 9.47
C HIS A 40 -11.58 -2.97 9.23
N GLU A 41 -11.02 -3.12 8.03
CA GLU A 41 -10.06 -4.17 7.70
C GLU A 41 -8.83 -3.50 7.09
N SER A 42 -7.78 -3.33 7.91
CA SER A 42 -6.52 -2.75 7.44
C SER A 42 -6.03 -3.57 6.26
N ILE A 43 -5.99 -2.96 5.08
CA ILE A 43 -5.42 -3.57 3.87
C ILE A 43 -4.01 -4.10 4.17
N PHE A 44 -3.28 -3.40 5.03
CA PHE A 44 -2.00 -3.82 5.60
C PHE A 44 -2.01 -5.13 6.39
N ASP A 45 -3.04 -5.38 7.22
CA ASP A 45 -3.19 -6.65 7.95
C ASP A 45 -3.43 -7.79 6.97
N SER A 46 -4.20 -7.54 5.92
CA SER A 46 -4.44 -8.51 4.86
C SER A 46 -3.23 -8.70 3.93
N ILE A 47 -2.33 -7.72 3.82
CA ILE A 47 -1.04 -7.87 3.12
C ILE A 47 -0.09 -8.76 3.92
N GLU A 48 0.04 -8.54 5.24
CA GLU A 48 0.80 -9.43 6.13
C GLU A 48 0.17 -10.83 6.22
N GLY A 49 -1.16 -10.91 6.17
CA GLY A 49 -1.93 -12.16 6.20
C GLY A 49 -2.02 -12.90 4.86
N GLY A 50 -1.52 -12.31 3.76
CA GLY A 50 -1.59 -12.88 2.41
C GLY A 50 -3.01 -12.97 1.83
N ALA A 51 -3.97 -12.26 2.42
CA ALA A 51 -5.38 -12.23 2.02
C ALA A 51 -5.71 -11.08 1.05
N PHE A 52 -4.79 -10.13 0.85
CA PHE A 52 -5.03 -8.95 0.02
C PHE A 52 -3.92 -8.73 -1.01
N ASP A 53 -4.32 -8.75 -2.28
CA ASP A 53 -3.48 -8.48 -3.42
C ASP A 53 -3.17 -6.97 -3.51
N ILE A 54 -2.19 -6.50 -2.74
CA ILE A 54 -1.65 -5.15 -2.91
C ILE A 54 -1.11 -4.92 -4.33
N GLN A 55 -0.71 -5.99 -5.02
CA GLN A 55 -0.36 -5.95 -6.44
C GLN A 55 -1.47 -5.32 -7.30
N GLN A 56 -2.74 -5.58 -6.98
CA GLN A 56 -3.87 -4.98 -7.72
C GLN A 56 -3.99 -3.47 -7.44
N ILE A 57 -3.70 -3.01 -6.21
CA ILE A 57 -3.68 -1.56 -5.91
C ILE A 57 -2.49 -0.89 -6.58
N ILE A 58 -1.36 -1.58 -6.66
CA ILE A 58 -0.16 -1.08 -7.33
C ILE A 58 -0.43 -0.92 -8.82
N ASP A 59 -0.96 -1.96 -9.47
CA ASP A 59 -1.39 -1.95 -10.87
C ASP A 59 -2.40 -0.82 -11.16
N ASP A 60 -3.44 -0.68 -10.32
CA ASP A 60 -4.45 0.38 -10.41
C ASP A 60 -3.90 1.79 -10.07
N ALA A 61 -2.80 1.89 -9.30
CA ALA A 61 -2.13 3.16 -9.00
C ALA A 61 -1.15 3.57 -10.11
N LEU A 62 -0.52 2.60 -10.77
CA LEU A 62 0.43 2.81 -11.86
C LEU A 62 -0.28 2.90 -13.22
N GLY A 63 -1.50 2.38 -13.33
CA GLY A 63 -2.34 2.44 -14.52
C GLY A 63 -1.90 1.50 -15.63
N GLU A 64 -1.37 0.32 -15.27
CA GLU A 64 -1.05 -0.76 -16.23
C GLU A 64 -2.30 -1.54 -16.68
#